data_AF-A0A7X6PYQ1-F1
#
_entry.id   AF-A0A7X6PYQ1-F1
#
_cell.length_a   1.000
_cell.length_b   1.000
_cell.length_c   1.000
_cell.angle_alpha   90.00
_cell.angle_beta   90.00
_cell.angle_gamma   90.00
#
_symmetry.space_group_name_H-M   'P 1'
#
loop_
_entity.id
_entity.type
_entity.pdbx_description
1 polymer ?
#
loop_
_entity_poly.entity_id
_entity_poly.type
_entity_poly.pdbx_seq_one_letter_code
_entity_poly.pdbx_strand_id
1 'polypeptide(L)'
;LTNQKPMYAHSLETIEAQMTNIESMFSSFEAWMYASEFEKAKAKSEEIEASISALKLLLDQLPELINLTKGVIPTLIEEVAAHHAVSKQREMHVDHLDVERNLDLINQTLNDDLVQLRNGIVTDVKNHCLENEKRLLQLKVALEHEERAFDETTQLVEQLHTTLQGVEAQHKALEGQHQQFAQRYGLHSIKAFLEEKATAIKQAQTNYDDLKERFIKQQVPSSSLLVNLKDEAMVVEQLKQQLAAEHKKFFQSQSDEERAQKQLLKLHLIVNEIQVKIRKHRLPTISDSYSGDVRKAKQMTAVIEDLLQREPLDINRLNTMVNESIDFIYKLYNNVNNIVGMVDMIENGIVFANKYRSSIDFVDHELTRSELSFRNGEYTQALSIVLAAIEKLHPETFEDLIRENAKSATSGG
;
A
#
# COMPACT_ATOMS: atom_id res chain seq x y z
N LEU A 1 11.75 64.76 -18.59
CA LEU A 1 11.56 65.19 -17.18
C LEU A 1 10.10 65.47 -16.78
N THR A 2 9.11 65.47 -17.69
CA THR A 2 7.73 65.91 -17.37
C THR A 2 6.83 64.82 -16.75
N ASN A 3 7.14 63.53 -16.95
CA ASN A 3 6.31 62.40 -16.46
C ASN A 3 6.71 61.83 -15.08
N GLN A 4 7.78 62.32 -14.46
CA GLN A 4 8.24 61.84 -13.13
C GLN A 4 8.11 62.92 -12.02
N LYS A 5 7.54 64.10 -12.33
CA LYS A 5 7.31 65.18 -11.35
C LYS A 5 6.56 64.77 -10.06
N PRO A 6 5.50 63.93 -10.09
CA PRO A 6 4.84 63.51 -8.85
C PRO A 6 5.65 62.48 -8.06
N MET A 7 6.59 61.79 -8.71
CA MET A 7 7.41 60.73 -8.11
C MET A 7 8.62 61.32 -7.35
N TYR A 8 9.23 62.38 -7.88
CA TYR A 8 10.28 63.15 -7.18
C TYR A 8 9.74 64.22 -6.24
N ALA A 9 8.43 64.49 -6.20
CA ALA A 9 7.87 65.60 -5.43
C ALA A 9 8.26 65.62 -3.94
N HIS A 10 8.59 64.47 -3.37
CA HIS A 10 9.00 64.36 -1.96
C HIS A 10 10.51 64.56 -1.73
N SER A 11 11.34 64.25 -2.72
CA SER A 11 12.80 64.43 -2.67
C SER A 11 13.24 65.67 -3.47
N LEU A 12 12.29 66.41 -4.05
CA LEU A 12 12.56 67.60 -4.85
C LEU A 12 13.17 68.70 -3.97
N GLU A 13 12.68 68.88 -2.75
CA GLU A 13 13.23 69.85 -1.79
C GLU A 13 14.70 69.56 -1.46
N THR A 14 15.07 68.29 -1.26
CA THR A 14 16.45 67.90 -0.98
C THR A 14 17.34 67.96 -2.22
N ILE A 15 16.82 67.62 -3.40
CA ILE A 15 17.54 67.78 -4.67
C ILE A 15 17.73 69.26 -5.01
N GLU A 16 16.74 70.12 -4.75
CA GLU A 16 16.83 71.57 -4.92
C GLU A 16 17.79 72.19 -3.89
N ALA A 17 17.79 71.71 -2.64
CA ALA A 17 18.76 72.11 -1.62
C ALA A 17 20.20 71.71 -2.01
N GLN A 18 20.39 70.52 -2.58
CA GLN A 18 21.69 70.06 -3.07
C GLN A 18 22.14 70.84 -4.32
N MET A 19 21.21 71.14 -5.25
CA MET A 19 21.48 71.99 -6.42
C MET A 19 21.86 73.42 -6.02
N THR A 20 21.14 74.03 -5.08
CA THR A 20 21.47 75.38 -4.57
C THR A 20 22.79 75.38 -3.80
N ASN A 21 23.13 74.31 -3.09
CA ASN A 21 24.44 74.18 -2.44
C ASN A 21 25.57 74.05 -3.48
N ILE A 22 25.37 73.27 -4.54
CA ILE A 22 26.32 73.19 -5.67
C ILE A 22 26.47 74.56 -6.36
N GLU A 23 25.39 75.31 -6.58
CA GLU A 23 25.44 76.68 -7.12
C GLU A 23 26.21 77.64 -6.19
N SER A 24 26.04 77.51 -4.87
CA SER A 24 26.83 78.27 -3.89
C SER A 24 28.31 77.89 -3.94
N MET A 25 28.62 76.60 -4.07
CA MET A 25 30.00 76.11 -4.23
C MET A 25 30.62 76.62 -5.53
N PHE A 26 29.89 76.67 -6.64
CA PHE A 26 30.34 77.30 -7.88
C PHE A 26 30.57 78.80 -7.71
N SER A 27 29.66 79.52 -7.03
CA SER A 27 29.83 80.95 -6.73
C SER A 27 31.07 81.20 -5.88
N SER A 28 31.36 80.32 -4.92
CA SER A 28 32.58 80.36 -4.14
C SER A 28 33.80 80.05 -5.01
N PHE A 29 33.75 79.03 -5.86
CA PHE A 29 34.84 78.73 -6.78
C PHE A 29 35.19 79.93 -7.69
N GLU A 30 34.18 80.60 -8.26
CA GLU A 30 34.38 81.82 -9.06
C GLU A 30 35.05 82.94 -8.25
N ALA A 31 34.59 83.19 -7.02
CA ALA A 31 35.18 84.23 -6.16
C ALA A 31 36.66 83.97 -5.83
N TRP A 32 37.05 82.72 -5.59
CA TRP A 32 38.44 82.36 -5.26
C TRP A 32 39.33 82.36 -6.50
N MET A 33 38.76 82.05 -7.68
CA MET A 33 39.42 82.24 -8.98
C MET A 33 39.69 83.72 -9.27
N TYR A 34 38.74 84.62 -8.99
CA TYR A 34 38.96 86.07 -9.09
C TYR A 34 39.99 86.59 -8.08
N ALA A 35 40.04 86.00 -6.88
CA ALA A 35 41.02 86.32 -5.84
C ALA A 35 42.42 85.71 -6.09
N SER A 36 42.63 84.99 -7.20
CA SER A 36 43.88 84.30 -7.57
C SER A 36 44.38 83.23 -6.58
N GLU A 37 43.49 82.69 -5.73
CA GLU A 37 43.81 81.59 -4.80
C GLU A 37 43.52 80.22 -5.45
N PHE A 38 44.37 79.85 -6.41
CA PHE A 38 44.17 78.65 -7.25
C PHE A 38 44.16 77.32 -6.50
N GLU A 39 44.88 77.22 -5.38
CA GLU A 39 44.99 75.96 -4.62
C GLU A 39 43.68 75.60 -3.90
N LYS A 40 42.99 76.61 -3.36
CA LYS A 40 41.69 76.44 -2.70
C LYS A 40 40.55 76.33 -3.71
N ALA A 41 40.67 77.00 -4.87
CA ALA A 41 39.77 76.79 -5.99
C ALA A 41 39.83 75.34 -6.50
N LYS A 42 41.03 74.74 -6.61
CA LYS A 42 41.18 73.33 -6.99
C LYS A 42 40.51 72.38 -6.00
N ALA A 43 40.71 72.57 -4.69
CA ALA A 43 40.04 71.78 -3.66
C ALA A 43 38.51 71.88 -3.74
N LYS A 44 37.97 73.09 -4.00
CA LYS A 44 36.52 73.27 -4.23
C LYS A 44 36.02 72.64 -5.51
N SER A 45 36.82 72.60 -6.58
CA SER A 45 36.47 71.88 -7.82
C SER A 45 36.35 70.38 -7.59
N GLU A 46 37.27 69.78 -6.83
CA GLU A 46 37.21 68.36 -6.47
C GLU A 46 35.97 68.05 -5.60
N GLU A 47 35.61 68.98 -4.71
CA GLU A 47 34.40 68.87 -3.87
C GLU A 47 33.10 69.02 -4.69
N ILE A 48 33.10 69.88 -5.71
CA ILE A 48 31.99 70.04 -6.67
C ILE A 48 31.85 68.77 -7.53
N GLU A 49 32.96 68.22 -8.02
CA GLU A 49 32.93 66.98 -8.81
C GLU A 49 32.41 65.80 -7.98
N ALA A 50 32.86 65.68 -6.73
CA ALA A 50 32.36 64.68 -5.79
C ALA A 50 30.85 64.86 -5.51
N SER A 51 30.38 66.09 -5.26
CA SER A 51 28.95 66.35 -5.00
C SER A 51 28.07 66.15 -6.24
N ILE A 52 28.53 66.51 -7.45
CA ILE A 52 27.83 66.20 -8.70
C ILE A 52 27.76 64.68 -8.93
N SER A 53 28.84 63.95 -8.64
CA SER A 53 28.87 62.48 -8.78
C SER A 53 27.91 61.81 -7.80
N ALA A 54 27.86 62.28 -6.55
CA ALA A 54 26.93 61.81 -5.53
C ALA A 54 25.47 62.13 -5.90
N LEU A 55 25.20 63.31 -6.46
CA LEU A 55 23.87 63.72 -6.89
C LEU A 55 23.38 62.89 -8.09
N LYS A 56 24.26 62.56 -9.04
CA LYS A 56 23.92 61.63 -10.14
C LYS A 56 23.58 60.24 -9.63
N LEU A 57 24.38 59.69 -8.71
CA LEU A 57 24.11 58.38 -8.10
C LEU A 57 22.76 58.36 -7.35
N LEU A 58 22.47 59.43 -6.62
CA LEU A 58 21.19 59.66 -5.96
C LEU A 58 20.03 59.66 -6.96
N LEU A 59 20.17 60.39 -8.07
CA LEU A 59 19.13 60.54 -9.08
C LEU A 59 18.81 59.21 -9.80
N ASP A 60 19.82 58.36 -9.97
CA ASP A 60 19.66 57.03 -10.59
C ASP A 60 19.02 56.01 -9.63
N GLN A 61 19.33 56.07 -8.32
CA GLN A 61 18.83 55.11 -7.33
C GLN A 61 17.47 55.47 -6.71
N LEU A 62 17.12 56.75 -6.66
CA LEU A 62 15.87 57.26 -6.10
C LEU A 62 14.60 56.63 -6.73
N PRO A 63 14.48 56.51 -8.07
CA PRO A 63 13.27 55.97 -8.69
C PRO A 63 13.01 54.51 -8.32
N GLU A 64 14.07 53.68 -8.26
CA GLU A 64 13.96 52.27 -7.88
C GLU A 64 13.49 52.14 -6.43
N LEU A 65 14.09 52.90 -5.52
CA LEU A 65 13.78 52.84 -4.10
C LEU A 65 12.39 53.39 -3.78
N ILE A 66 11.93 54.43 -4.49
CA ILE A 66 10.57 54.97 -4.35
C ILE A 66 9.54 53.95 -4.85
N ASN A 67 9.81 53.24 -5.94
CA ASN A 67 8.92 52.17 -6.41
C ASN A 67 8.84 51.01 -5.41
N LEU A 68 9.96 50.65 -4.78
CA LEU A 68 10.00 49.63 -3.74
C LEU A 68 9.21 50.05 -2.49
N THR A 69 9.47 51.26 -1.97
CA THR A 69 8.84 51.74 -0.72
C THR A 69 7.38 52.16 -0.88
N LYS A 70 6.97 52.74 -2.02
CA LYS A 70 5.58 53.18 -2.23
C LYS A 70 4.71 52.20 -3.00
N GLY A 71 5.31 51.25 -3.71
CA GLY A 71 4.60 50.25 -4.51
C GLY A 71 4.68 48.87 -3.86
N VAL A 72 5.83 48.23 -4.02
CA VAL A 72 6.00 46.79 -3.77
C VAL A 72 5.78 46.43 -2.30
N ILE A 73 6.42 47.15 -1.37
CA ILE A 73 6.33 46.81 0.05
C ILE A 73 4.91 47.04 0.60
N PRO A 74 4.22 48.16 0.33
CA PRO A 74 2.82 48.33 0.73
C PRO A 74 1.88 47.27 0.16
N THR A 75 2.04 46.88 -1.10
CA THR A 75 1.23 45.80 -1.69
C THR A 75 1.47 44.46 -1.01
N LEU A 76 2.72 44.15 -0.64
CA LEU A 76 3.05 42.93 0.09
C LEU A 76 2.51 42.95 1.53
N ILE A 77 2.52 44.11 2.19
CA ILE A 77 1.91 44.30 3.51
C ILE A 77 0.40 44.06 3.43
N GLU A 78 -0.28 44.62 2.42
CA GLU A 78 -1.72 44.41 2.21
C GLU A 78 -2.04 42.95 1.90
N GLU A 79 -1.25 42.28 1.06
CA GLU A 79 -1.39 40.85 0.78
C GLU A 79 -1.24 40.00 2.06
N VAL A 80 -0.18 40.23 2.84
CA VAL A 80 0.06 39.48 4.08
C VAL A 80 -1.03 39.78 5.12
N ALA A 81 -1.49 41.02 5.22
CA ALA A 81 -2.60 41.40 6.11
C ALA A 81 -3.93 40.76 5.68
N ALA A 82 -4.21 40.69 4.37
CA ALA A 82 -5.38 40.03 3.84
C ALA A 82 -5.33 38.51 4.11
N HIS A 83 -4.20 37.86 3.86
CA HIS A 83 -3.98 36.45 4.19
C HIS A 83 -4.12 36.19 5.70
N HIS A 84 -3.61 37.08 6.54
CA HIS A 84 -3.78 37.00 7.98
C HIS A 84 -5.25 37.14 8.41
N ALA A 85 -6.01 38.07 7.81
CA ALA A 85 -7.42 38.25 8.10
C ALA A 85 -8.26 37.02 7.71
N VAL A 86 -8.00 36.44 6.53
CA VAL A 86 -8.63 35.19 6.10
C VAL A 86 -8.26 34.05 7.05
N SER A 87 -7.00 33.99 7.48
CA SER A 87 -6.51 32.98 8.43
C SER A 87 -7.18 33.09 9.81
N LYS A 88 -7.39 34.31 10.29
CA LYS A 88 -8.09 34.61 11.55
C LYS A 88 -9.59 34.30 11.45
N GLN A 89 -10.21 34.53 10.29
CA GLN A 89 -11.61 34.14 10.03
C GLN A 89 -11.80 32.61 9.97
N ARG A 90 -10.80 31.87 9.50
CA ARG A 90 -10.78 30.40 9.52
C ARG A 90 -10.35 29.83 10.88
N GLU A 91 -10.18 30.68 11.89
CA GLU A 91 -9.77 30.31 13.25
C GLU A 91 -8.45 29.52 13.32
N MET A 92 -7.50 29.83 12.43
CA MET A 92 -6.17 29.21 12.45
C MET A 92 -5.29 29.81 13.56
N HIS A 93 -4.47 28.96 14.20
CA HIS A 93 -3.52 29.36 15.25
C HIS A 93 -2.29 30.06 14.69
N VAL A 94 -2.48 31.30 14.25
CA VAL A 94 -1.41 32.14 13.71
C VAL A 94 -0.70 32.97 14.79
N ASP A 95 -1.16 32.87 16.05
CA ASP A 95 -0.62 33.66 17.18
C ASP A 95 0.88 33.43 17.41
N HIS A 96 1.40 32.24 17.08
CA HIS A 96 2.84 31.94 17.21
C HIS A 96 3.73 32.68 16.19
N LEU A 97 3.13 33.26 15.15
CA LEU A 97 3.83 33.92 14.06
C LEU A 97 3.93 35.45 14.26
N ASP A 98 3.30 35.98 15.32
CA ASP A 98 3.31 37.40 15.71
C ASP A 98 3.14 38.35 14.51
N VAL A 99 2.24 37.99 13.57
CA VAL A 99 2.13 38.68 12.27
C VAL A 99 1.74 40.14 12.45
N GLU A 100 0.85 40.45 13.40
CA GLU A 100 0.45 41.83 13.72
C GLU A 100 1.65 42.66 14.19
N ARG A 101 2.46 42.14 15.12
CA ARG A 101 3.67 42.82 15.60
C ARG A 101 4.72 42.99 14.51
N ASN A 102 4.89 41.98 13.65
CA ASN A 102 5.83 42.04 12.54
C ASN A 102 5.38 43.05 11.48
N LEU A 103 4.09 43.11 11.16
CA LEU A 103 3.53 44.12 10.25
C LEU A 103 3.64 45.54 10.82
N ASP A 104 3.43 45.71 12.13
CA ASP A 104 3.61 47.00 12.79
C ASP A 104 5.06 47.48 12.75
N LEU A 105 6.02 46.58 13.03
CA LEU A 105 7.45 46.90 12.92
C LEU A 105 7.82 47.26 11.47
N ILE A 106 7.32 46.51 10.50
CA ILE A 106 7.59 46.78 9.08
C ILE A 106 6.98 48.15 8.68
N ASN A 107 5.76 48.46 9.11
CA ASN A 107 5.14 49.77 8.87
C ASN A 107 5.90 50.94 9.52
N GLN A 108 6.46 50.73 10.71
CA GLN A 108 7.32 51.72 11.36
C GLN A 108 8.61 51.93 10.57
N THR A 109 9.30 50.85 10.20
CA THR A 109 10.51 50.95 9.37
C THR A 109 10.24 51.58 8.01
N LEU A 110 9.08 51.30 7.38
CA LEU A 110 8.70 51.89 6.10
C LEU A 110 8.46 53.40 6.24
N ASN A 111 7.84 53.85 7.32
CA ASN A 111 7.67 55.28 7.59
C ASN A 111 9.03 55.97 7.84
N ASP A 112 9.93 55.33 8.58
CA ASP A 112 11.29 55.85 8.80
C ASP A 112 12.08 55.91 7.48
N ASP A 113 11.99 54.87 6.65
CA ASP A 113 12.61 54.80 5.32
C ASP A 113 12.05 55.86 4.37
N LEU A 114 10.75 56.15 4.43
CA LEU A 114 10.12 57.25 3.67
C LEU A 114 10.66 58.62 4.12
N VAL A 115 10.91 58.81 5.42
CA VAL A 115 11.54 60.03 5.95
C VAL A 115 13.01 60.12 5.53
N GLN A 116 13.75 59.01 5.52
CA GLN A 116 15.14 58.97 5.05
C GLN A 116 15.28 59.22 3.54
N LEU A 117 14.34 58.69 2.73
CA LEU A 117 14.23 58.99 1.30
C LEU A 117 13.90 60.46 1.04
N ARG A 118 13.10 61.09 1.91
CA ARG A 118 12.87 62.55 1.87
C ARG A 118 14.16 63.31 2.13
N ASN A 119 14.99 62.83 3.06
CA ASN A 119 16.25 63.46 3.46
C ASN A 119 17.44 63.12 2.55
N GLY A 120 17.28 62.25 1.54
CA GLY A 120 18.31 61.93 0.56
C GLY A 120 19.35 60.90 1.02
N ILE A 121 19.06 60.09 2.05
CA ILE A 121 19.93 59.00 2.51
C ILE A 121 19.48 57.71 1.82
N VAL A 122 20.34 57.15 0.96
CA VAL A 122 19.98 56.10 0.01
C VAL A 122 20.52 54.72 0.41
N THR A 123 21.65 54.69 1.14
CA THR A 123 22.40 53.47 1.44
C THR A 123 21.70 52.58 2.46
N ASP A 124 21.13 53.16 3.52
CA ASP A 124 20.50 52.39 4.60
C ASP A 124 19.10 51.93 4.21
N VAL A 125 18.35 52.79 3.50
CA VAL A 125 17.01 52.50 2.98
C VAL A 125 17.02 51.29 2.04
N LYS A 126 18.03 51.13 1.19
CA LYS A 126 18.11 49.98 0.29
C LYS A 126 18.22 48.66 1.06
N ASN A 127 19.01 48.64 2.13
CA ASN A 127 19.18 47.45 2.95
C ASN A 127 17.91 47.13 3.75
N HIS A 128 17.28 48.15 4.36
CA HIS A 128 16.02 47.99 5.08
C HIS A 128 14.90 47.50 4.17
N CYS A 129 14.76 48.06 2.95
CA CYS A 129 13.77 47.59 1.97
C CYS A 129 13.96 46.11 1.61
N LEU A 130 15.20 45.67 1.36
CA LEU A 130 15.50 44.28 1.03
C LEU A 130 15.26 43.34 2.22
N GLU A 131 15.55 43.79 3.43
CA GLU A 131 15.30 43.01 4.65
C GLU A 131 13.81 42.88 4.95
N ASN A 132 13.06 43.97 4.79
CA ASN A 132 11.61 44.00 4.89
C ASN A 132 10.94 43.12 3.84
N GLU A 133 11.40 43.17 2.58
CA GLU A 133 10.91 42.29 1.52
C GLU A 133 11.14 40.81 1.85
N LYS A 134 12.36 40.45 2.30
CA LYS A 134 12.66 39.08 2.73
C LYS A 134 11.79 38.63 3.90
N ARG A 135 11.57 39.50 4.88
CA ARG A 135 10.74 39.19 6.06
C ARG A 135 9.28 39.00 5.68
N LEU A 136 8.74 39.85 4.80
CA LEU A 136 7.38 39.71 4.26
C LEU A 136 7.21 38.41 3.46
N LEU A 137 8.19 38.07 2.61
CA LEU A 137 8.19 36.80 1.88
C LEU A 137 8.25 35.59 2.81
N GLN A 138 9.08 35.63 3.85
CA GLN A 138 9.14 34.56 4.86
C GLN A 138 7.81 34.40 5.61
N LEU A 139 7.18 35.52 6.00
CA LEU A 139 5.86 35.50 6.64
C LEU A 139 4.79 34.94 5.71
N LYS A 140 4.80 35.31 4.42
CA LYS A 140 3.89 34.77 3.42
C LYS A 140 4.03 33.25 3.27
N VAL A 141 5.26 32.75 3.12
CA VAL A 141 5.51 31.30 3.01
C VAL A 141 5.08 30.56 4.28
N ALA A 142 5.33 31.13 5.46
CA ALA A 142 4.93 30.53 6.73
C ALA A 142 3.39 30.48 6.88
N LEU A 143 2.68 31.54 6.48
CA LEU A 143 1.21 31.56 6.44
C LEU A 143 0.65 30.52 5.46
N GLU A 144 1.19 30.45 4.24
CA GLU A 144 0.77 29.47 3.24
C GLU A 144 1.06 28.03 3.67
N HIS A 145 2.12 27.81 4.44
CA HIS A 145 2.43 26.51 5.02
C HIS A 145 1.42 26.13 6.12
N GLU A 146 1.06 27.08 6.97
CA GLU A 146 0.07 26.86 8.03
C GLU A 146 -1.34 26.62 7.46
N GLU A 147 -1.74 27.35 6.42
CA GLU A 147 -3.01 27.12 5.71
C GLU A 147 -3.07 25.70 5.12
N ARG A 148 -2.00 25.26 4.43
CA ARG A 148 -1.90 23.90 3.92
C ARG A 148 -1.91 22.85 5.03
N ALA A 149 -1.19 23.10 6.12
CA ALA A 149 -1.17 22.20 7.27
C ALA A 149 -2.56 22.08 7.91
N PHE A 150 -3.34 23.17 7.96
CA PHE A 150 -4.70 23.17 8.49
C PHE A 150 -5.67 22.37 7.60
N ASP A 151 -5.61 22.56 6.27
CA ASP A 151 -6.42 21.80 5.32
C ASP A 151 -6.09 20.30 5.38
N GLU A 152 -4.80 19.93 5.39
CA GLU A 152 -4.36 18.55 5.56
C GLU A 152 -4.81 17.96 6.90
N THR A 153 -4.71 18.74 7.98
CA THR A 153 -5.14 18.32 9.32
C THR A 153 -6.64 18.01 9.35
N THR A 154 -7.45 18.89 8.76
CA THR A 154 -8.92 18.71 8.72
C THR A 154 -9.31 17.45 7.96
N GLN A 155 -8.70 17.22 6.79
CA GLN A 155 -8.94 16.01 6.00
C GLN A 155 -8.46 14.75 6.74
N LEU A 156 -7.29 14.80 7.37
CA LEU A 156 -6.73 13.68 8.13
C LEU A 156 -7.59 13.32 9.34
N VAL A 157 -8.17 14.31 10.03
CA VAL A 157 -9.09 14.07 11.16
C VAL A 157 -10.33 13.31 10.69
N GLU A 158 -10.95 13.68 9.57
CA GLU A 158 -12.10 12.95 9.02
C GLU A 158 -11.73 11.52 8.57
N GLN A 159 -10.59 11.36 7.91
CA GLN A 159 -10.07 10.06 7.49
C GLN A 159 -9.73 9.17 8.69
N LEU A 160 -9.11 9.72 9.72
CA LEU A 160 -8.83 9.03 10.98
C LEU A 160 -10.12 8.59 11.67
N HIS A 161 -11.15 9.43 11.68
CA HIS A 161 -12.43 9.07 12.26
C HIS A 161 -13.07 7.86 11.56
N THR A 162 -13.13 7.91 10.21
CA THR A 162 -13.71 6.83 9.42
C THR A 162 -12.91 5.53 9.52
N THR A 163 -11.57 5.62 9.55
CA THR A 163 -10.70 4.45 9.72
C THR A 163 -10.81 3.85 11.12
N LEU A 164 -10.84 4.68 12.18
CA LEU A 164 -11.08 4.21 13.55
C LEU A 164 -12.43 3.49 13.69
N GLN A 165 -13.51 4.07 13.17
CA GLN A 165 -14.83 3.41 13.15
C GLN A 165 -14.79 2.08 12.38
N GLY A 166 -14.08 2.03 11.25
CA GLY A 166 -13.88 0.82 10.48
C GLY A 166 -13.11 -0.26 11.27
N VAL A 167 -12.05 0.13 11.97
CA VAL A 167 -11.25 -0.75 12.83
C VAL A 167 -12.07 -1.29 13.99
N GLU A 168 -12.87 -0.45 14.65
CA GLU A 168 -13.79 -0.90 15.71
C GLU A 168 -14.83 -1.89 15.21
N ALA A 169 -15.43 -1.63 14.04
CA ALA A 169 -16.41 -2.52 13.44
C ALA A 169 -15.79 -3.88 13.09
N GLN A 170 -14.58 -3.88 12.52
CA GLN A 170 -13.81 -5.09 12.26
C GLN A 170 -13.47 -5.85 13.54
N HIS A 171 -13.06 -5.13 14.60
CA HIS A 171 -12.75 -5.74 15.89
C HIS A 171 -14.00 -6.40 16.51
N LYS A 172 -15.15 -5.71 16.52
CA LYS A 172 -16.42 -6.29 17.01
C LYS A 172 -16.89 -7.49 16.20
N ALA A 173 -16.73 -7.44 14.86
CA ALA A 173 -17.05 -8.57 14.00
C ALA A 173 -16.16 -9.79 14.32
N LEU A 174 -14.86 -9.54 14.50
CA LEU A 174 -13.88 -10.55 14.85
C LEU A 174 -14.15 -11.14 16.25
N GLU A 175 -14.50 -10.30 17.24
CA GLU A 175 -14.90 -10.74 18.58
C GLU A 175 -16.15 -11.62 18.56
N GLY A 176 -17.19 -11.23 17.81
CA GLY A 176 -18.40 -12.02 17.65
C GLY A 176 -18.14 -13.39 17.01
N GLN A 177 -17.30 -13.43 15.96
CA GLN A 177 -16.87 -14.68 15.34
C GLN A 177 -16.02 -15.53 16.29
N HIS A 178 -15.11 -14.91 17.05
CA HIS A 178 -14.34 -15.63 18.05
C HIS A 178 -15.21 -16.20 19.17
N GLN A 179 -16.24 -15.52 19.65
CA GLN A 179 -17.15 -16.10 20.65
C GLN A 179 -17.89 -17.33 20.12
N GLN A 180 -18.29 -17.33 18.85
CA GLN A 180 -18.97 -18.48 18.23
C GLN A 180 -18.03 -19.68 18.00
N PHE A 181 -16.75 -19.43 17.69
CA PHE A 181 -15.83 -20.47 17.24
C PHE A 181 -14.63 -20.73 18.18
N ALA A 182 -14.54 -20.03 19.31
CA ALA A 182 -13.45 -20.17 20.29
C ALA A 182 -13.34 -21.58 20.88
N GLN A 183 -14.45 -22.31 20.97
CA GLN A 183 -14.47 -23.69 21.46
C GLN A 183 -13.87 -24.66 20.43
N ARG A 184 -14.11 -24.42 19.13
CA ARG A 184 -13.73 -25.32 18.03
C ARG A 184 -12.25 -25.29 17.66
N TYR A 185 -11.64 -24.11 17.70
CA TYR A 185 -10.22 -23.93 17.32
C TYR A 185 -9.25 -23.85 18.51
N GLY A 186 -9.75 -23.82 19.76
CA GLY A 186 -8.91 -23.79 20.97
C GLY A 186 -7.82 -22.73 21.00
N LEU A 187 -8.10 -21.51 20.55
CA LEU A 187 -7.12 -20.42 20.63
C LEU A 187 -7.29 -19.63 21.92
N HIS A 188 -6.58 -20.08 22.96
CA HIS A 188 -6.31 -19.24 24.13
C HIS A 188 -5.46 -18.00 23.76
N SER A 189 -4.64 -18.10 22.70
CA SER A 189 -3.77 -17.03 22.20
C SER A 189 -4.51 -15.89 21.49
N ILE A 190 -5.64 -16.17 20.85
CA ILE A 190 -6.43 -15.14 20.18
C ILE A 190 -7.13 -14.23 21.19
N LYS A 191 -7.60 -14.75 22.32
CA LYS A 191 -8.26 -13.92 23.34
C LYS A 191 -7.32 -12.86 23.89
N ALA A 192 -6.10 -13.23 24.26
CA ALA A 192 -5.08 -12.29 24.70
C ALA A 192 -4.72 -11.27 23.62
N PHE A 193 -4.63 -11.70 22.35
CA PHE A 193 -4.39 -10.81 21.22
C PHE A 193 -5.55 -9.83 20.98
N LEU A 194 -6.80 -10.28 21.07
CA LEU A 194 -7.98 -9.41 20.95
C LEU A 194 -8.04 -8.41 22.11
N GLU A 195 -7.76 -8.83 23.34
CA GLU A 195 -7.72 -7.93 24.50
C GLU A 195 -6.62 -6.88 24.35
N GLU A 196 -5.43 -7.26 23.88
CA GLU A 196 -4.32 -6.34 23.56
C GLU A 196 -4.69 -5.36 22.43
N LYS A 197 -5.40 -5.82 21.40
CA LYS A 197 -5.86 -4.93 20.32
C LYS A 197 -7.03 -4.06 20.74
N ALA A 198 -7.90 -4.53 21.64
CA ALA A 198 -8.97 -3.73 22.21
C ALA A 198 -8.42 -2.60 23.07
N THR A 199 -7.37 -2.85 23.87
CA THR A 199 -6.70 -1.79 24.63
C THR A 199 -5.96 -0.82 23.71
N ALA A 200 -5.30 -1.31 22.65
CA ALA A 200 -4.66 -0.45 21.65
C ALA A 200 -5.66 0.43 20.88
N ILE A 201 -6.84 -0.11 20.50
CA ILE A 201 -7.92 0.67 19.87
C ILE A 201 -8.44 1.73 20.83
N LYS A 202 -8.68 1.38 22.09
CA LYS A 202 -9.12 2.36 23.11
C LYS A 202 -8.08 3.47 23.32
N GLN A 203 -6.80 3.13 23.34
CA GLN A 203 -5.71 4.10 23.43
C GLN A 203 -5.63 5.02 22.21
N ALA A 204 -5.76 4.46 21.00
CA ALA A 204 -5.81 5.25 19.77
C ALA A 204 -7.05 6.17 19.74
N GLN A 205 -8.19 5.73 20.29
CA GLN A 205 -9.38 6.56 20.43
C GLN A 205 -9.19 7.68 21.44
N THR A 206 -8.62 7.40 22.62
CA THR A 206 -8.34 8.45 23.60
C THR A 206 -7.34 9.46 23.08
N ASN A 207 -6.32 9.01 22.34
CA ASN A 207 -5.33 9.89 21.73
C ASN A 207 -5.97 10.72 20.61
N TYR A 208 -6.86 10.13 19.82
CA TYR A 208 -7.62 10.84 18.79
C TYR A 208 -8.56 11.89 19.42
N ASP A 209 -9.28 11.54 20.48
CA ASP A 209 -10.17 12.47 21.18
C ASP A 209 -9.38 13.60 21.85
N ASP A 210 -8.21 13.31 22.45
CA ASP A 210 -7.30 14.32 23.00
C ASP A 210 -6.74 15.23 21.90
N LEU A 211 -6.36 14.68 20.74
CA LEU A 211 -5.87 15.46 19.60
C LEU A 211 -6.98 16.31 18.97
N LYS A 212 -8.20 15.78 18.89
CA LYS A 212 -9.38 16.51 18.44
C LYS A 212 -9.73 17.62 19.43
N GLU A 213 -9.65 17.36 20.72
CA GLU A 213 -9.89 18.38 21.74
C GLU A 213 -8.80 19.45 21.70
N ARG A 214 -7.53 19.09 21.44
CA ARG A 214 -6.43 20.06 21.22
C ARG A 214 -6.60 20.87 19.93
N PHE A 215 -7.18 20.28 18.89
CA PHE A 215 -7.53 20.97 17.65
C PHE A 215 -8.66 21.98 17.90
N ILE A 216 -9.71 21.59 18.63
CA ILE A 216 -10.84 22.47 18.98
C ILE A 216 -10.41 23.55 19.98
N LYS A 217 -9.60 23.19 20.98
CA LYS A 217 -9.06 24.10 22.00
C LYS A 217 -7.94 24.97 21.48
N GLN A 218 -7.46 24.74 20.25
CA GLN A 218 -6.78 25.80 19.53
C GLN A 218 -5.50 26.24 20.29
N GLN A 219 -4.67 25.27 20.72
CA GLN A 219 -3.52 25.54 21.62
C GLN A 219 -2.15 25.24 21.01
N VAL A 220 -2.10 24.59 19.85
CA VAL A 220 -0.86 24.07 19.26
C VAL A 220 -0.81 24.43 17.78
N PRO A 221 0.38 24.78 17.24
CA PRO A 221 0.56 24.99 15.80
C PRO A 221 0.07 23.80 14.98
N SER A 222 -0.63 24.07 13.87
CA SER A 222 -1.24 23.05 13.02
C SER A 222 -0.17 22.15 12.40
N SER A 223 1.01 22.69 12.13
CA SER A 223 2.18 21.92 11.68
C SER A 223 2.63 20.83 12.66
N SER A 224 2.60 21.09 13.98
CA SER A 224 2.95 20.08 14.98
C SER A 224 1.80 19.07 15.20
N LEU A 225 0.55 19.52 15.13
CA LEU A 225 -0.62 18.64 15.21
C LEU A 225 -0.66 17.67 14.02
N LEU A 226 -0.30 18.14 12.83
CA LEU A 226 -0.25 17.34 11.61
C LEU A 226 0.76 16.19 11.71
N VAL A 227 1.92 16.42 12.30
CA VAL A 227 2.91 15.34 12.53
C VAL A 227 2.34 14.28 13.48
N ASN A 228 1.78 14.71 14.62
CA ASN A 228 1.18 13.80 15.59
C ASN A 228 -0.01 13.01 14.99
N LEU A 229 -0.83 13.67 14.16
CA LEU A 229 -1.95 13.01 13.47
C LEU A 229 -1.48 12.04 12.39
N LYS A 230 -0.39 12.33 11.67
CA LYS A 230 0.20 11.39 10.72
C LYS A 230 0.77 10.17 11.44
N ASP A 231 1.41 10.34 12.58
CA ASP A 231 1.91 9.24 13.40
C ASP A 231 0.76 8.35 13.91
N GLU A 232 -0.31 8.95 14.45
CA GLU A 232 -1.51 8.21 14.88
C GLU A 232 -2.20 7.50 13.69
N ALA A 233 -2.26 8.14 12.52
CA ALA A 233 -2.80 7.50 11.31
C ALA A 233 -2.00 6.27 10.90
N MET A 234 -0.67 6.31 11.02
CA MET A 234 0.17 5.14 10.78
C MET A 234 -0.11 4.03 11.79
N VAL A 235 -0.28 4.36 13.08
CA VAL A 235 -0.62 3.38 14.12
C VAL A 235 -1.99 2.72 13.83
N VAL A 236 -3.01 3.52 13.49
CA VAL A 236 -4.35 3.02 13.16
C VAL A 236 -4.32 2.13 11.91
N GLU A 237 -3.57 2.50 10.86
CA GLU A 237 -3.47 1.68 9.65
C GLU A 237 -2.70 0.37 9.92
N GLN A 238 -1.67 0.40 10.78
CA GLN A 238 -1.01 -0.83 11.23
C GLN A 238 -1.95 -1.74 12.02
N LEU A 239 -2.76 -1.19 12.92
CA LEU A 239 -3.78 -1.95 13.66
C LEU A 239 -4.79 -2.59 12.72
N LYS A 240 -5.27 -1.83 11.72
CA LYS A 240 -6.17 -2.33 10.67
C LYS A 240 -5.54 -3.47 9.87
N GLN A 241 -4.28 -3.34 9.46
CA GLN A 241 -3.58 -4.39 8.74
C GLN A 241 -3.41 -5.67 9.57
N GLN A 242 -3.09 -5.53 10.86
CA GLN A 242 -2.99 -6.66 11.78
C GLN A 242 -4.34 -7.36 11.97
N LEU A 243 -5.42 -6.61 12.20
CA LEU A 243 -6.78 -7.14 12.29
C LEU A 243 -7.21 -7.84 10.99
N ALA A 244 -6.91 -7.24 9.84
CA ALA A 244 -7.21 -7.84 8.54
C ALA A 244 -6.41 -9.13 8.29
N ALA A 245 -5.14 -9.18 8.71
CA ALA A 245 -4.31 -10.37 8.60
C ALA A 245 -4.85 -11.53 9.45
N GLU A 246 -5.27 -11.26 10.68
CA GLU A 246 -5.88 -12.27 11.55
C GLU A 246 -7.27 -12.70 11.05
N HIS A 247 -8.09 -11.76 10.60
CA HIS A 247 -9.37 -12.10 9.96
C HIS A 247 -9.15 -12.99 8.72
N LYS A 248 -8.11 -12.73 7.92
CA LYS A 248 -7.74 -13.58 6.78
C LYS A 248 -7.29 -14.97 7.21
N LYS A 249 -6.45 -15.10 8.25
CA LYS A 249 -6.03 -16.40 8.80
C LYS A 249 -7.22 -17.19 9.34
N PHE A 250 -8.14 -16.50 10.03
CA PHE A 250 -9.37 -17.10 10.54
C PHE A 250 -10.26 -17.61 9.40
N PHE A 251 -10.47 -16.79 8.36
CA PHE A 251 -11.26 -17.21 7.19
C PHE A 251 -10.60 -18.36 6.43
N GLN A 252 -9.27 -18.34 6.28
CA GLN A 252 -8.53 -19.46 5.68
C GLN A 252 -8.71 -20.74 6.49
N SER A 253 -8.64 -20.65 7.82
CA SER A 253 -8.84 -21.78 8.72
C SER A 253 -10.24 -22.41 8.58
N GLN A 254 -11.28 -21.57 8.49
CA GLN A 254 -12.65 -22.01 8.25
C GLN A 254 -12.81 -22.66 6.87
N SER A 255 -12.24 -22.03 5.84
CA SER A 255 -12.32 -22.54 4.46
C SER A 255 -11.59 -23.87 4.31
N ASP A 256 -10.44 -24.04 4.97
CA ASP A 256 -9.68 -25.28 4.97
C ASP A 256 -10.43 -26.41 5.68
N GLU A 257 -11.13 -26.12 6.78
CA GLU A 257 -11.99 -27.10 7.44
C GLU A 257 -13.16 -27.55 6.53
N GLU A 258 -13.86 -26.60 5.90
CA GLU A 258 -14.95 -26.91 4.96
C GLU A 258 -14.42 -27.71 3.75
N ARG A 259 -13.24 -27.35 3.26
CA ARG A 259 -12.55 -28.07 2.19
C ARG A 259 -12.20 -29.50 2.61
N ALA A 260 -11.66 -29.69 3.81
CA ALA A 260 -11.33 -31.00 4.35
C ALA A 260 -12.57 -31.88 4.50
N GLN A 261 -13.70 -31.33 4.96
CA GLN A 261 -14.98 -32.05 5.00
C GLN A 261 -15.47 -32.48 3.61
N LYS A 262 -15.42 -31.57 2.63
CA LYS A 262 -15.77 -31.89 1.23
C LYS A 262 -14.83 -32.95 0.64
N GLN A 263 -13.53 -32.87 0.92
CA GLN A 263 -12.56 -33.86 0.48
C GLN A 263 -12.80 -35.21 1.16
N LEU A 264 -13.11 -35.26 2.45
CA LEU A 264 -13.46 -36.48 3.17
C LEU A 264 -14.65 -37.20 2.54
N LEU A 265 -15.71 -36.46 2.16
CA LEU A 265 -16.86 -37.03 1.45
C LEU A 265 -16.46 -37.63 0.10
N LYS A 266 -15.60 -36.94 -0.66
CA LYS A 266 -15.06 -37.47 -1.93
C LYS A 266 -14.23 -38.73 -1.72
N LEU A 267 -13.37 -38.76 -0.69
CA LEU A 267 -12.57 -39.94 -0.36
C LEU A 267 -13.46 -41.13 0.02
N HIS A 268 -14.51 -40.91 0.81
CA HIS A 268 -15.52 -41.92 1.10
C HIS A 268 -16.20 -42.48 -0.16
N LEU A 269 -16.58 -41.60 -1.09
CA LEU A 269 -17.19 -42.00 -2.35
C LEU A 269 -16.25 -42.88 -3.19
N ILE A 270 -14.99 -42.46 -3.36
CA ILE A 270 -13.98 -43.21 -4.13
C ILE A 270 -13.72 -44.58 -3.48
N VAL A 271 -13.54 -44.62 -2.15
CA VAL A 271 -13.32 -45.88 -1.42
C VAL A 271 -14.53 -46.83 -1.56
N ASN A 272 -15.75 -46.31 -1.60
CA ASN A 272 -16.95 -47.10 -1.86
C ASN A 272 -17.03 -47.57 -3.30
N GLU A 273 -16.70 -46.72 -4.28
CA GLU A 273 -16.65 -47.08 -5.69
C GLU A 273 -15.64 -48.21 -5.95
N ILE A 274 -14.44 -48.12 -5.37
CA ILE A 274 -13.43 -49.19 -5.41
C ILE A 274 -14.01 -50.51 -4.91
N GLN A 275 -14.73 -50.50 -3.78
CA GLN A 275 -15.34 -51.71 -3.23
C GLN A 275 -16.44 -52.28 -4.13
N VAL A 276 -17.25 -51.43 -4.75
CA VAL A 276 -18.33 -51.86 -5.67
C VAL A 276 -17.74 -52.45 -6.94
N LYS A 277 -16.75 -51.80 -7.56
CA LYS A 277 -16.02 -52.31 -8.73
C LYS A 277 -15.46 -53.69 -8.44
N ILE A 278 -14.75 -53.86 -7.34
CA ILE A 278 -14.17 -55.16 -6.97
C ILE A 278 -15.25 -56.25 -6.81
N ARG A 279 -16.36 -55.95 -6.12
CA ARG A 279 -17.45 -56.92 -5.93
C ARG A 279 -18.11 -57.32 -7.25
N LYS A 280 -18.22 -56.40 -8.21
CA LYS A 280 -18.85 -56.65 -9.51
C LYS A 280 -18.04 -57.62 -10.37
N HIS A 281 -16.71 -57.47 -10.40
CA HIS A 281 -15.82 -58.29 -11.23
C HIS A 281 -15.42 -59.63 -10.58
N ARG A 282 -16.04 -60.01 -9.43
CA ARG A 282 -15.90 -61.33 -8.75
C ARG A 282 -14.49 -61.94 -8.81
N LEU A 283 -13.48 -61.12 -8.50
CA LEU A 283 -12.08 -61.52 -8.56
C LEU A 283 -11.84 -62.73 -7.62
N PRO A 284 -11.45 -63.91 -8.13
CA PRO A 284 -11.40 -65.16 -7.35
C PRO A 284 -10.44 -65.09 -6.17
N THR A 285 -9.34 -64.35 -6.34
CA THR A 285 -8.31 -64.14 -5.34
C THR A 285 -7.88 -62.69 -5.43
N ILE A 286 -8.42 -61.84 -4.54
CA ILE A 286 -7.89 -60.51 -4.33
C ILE A 286 -6.60 -60.73 -3.54
N SER A 287 -5.44 -60.36 -4.11
CA SER A 287 -4.17 -60.47 -3.39
C SER A 287 -4.27 -59.78 -2.02
N ASP A 288 -3.81 -60.45 -0.95
CA ASP A 288 -3.95 -60.00 0.44
C ASP A 288 -3.48 -58.54 0.63
N SER A 289 -2.50 -58.11 -0.18
CA SER A 289 -2.02 -56.72 -0.25
C SER A 289 -3.14 -55.72 -0.49
N TYR A 290 -4.06 -55.98 -1.42
CA TYR A 290 -5.16 -55.05 -1.75
C TYR A 290 -6.21 -54.97 -0.64
N SER A 291 -6.48 -56.10 0.04
CA SER A 291 -7.38 -56.10 1.20
C SER A 291 -6.80 -55.24 2.34
N GLY A 292 -5.47 -55.28 2.49
CA GLY A 292 -4.71 -54.41 3.38
C GLY A 292 -4.81 -52.93 2.98
N ASP A 293 -4.65 -52.62 1.70
CA ASP A 293 -4.73 -51.25 1.19
C ASP A 293 -6.12 -50.62 1.35
N VAL A 294 -7.20 -51.37 1.07
CA VAL A 294 -8.57 -50.90 1.31
C VAL A 294 -8.83 -50.69 2.81
N ARG A 295 -8.28 -51.55 3.68
CA ARG A 295 -8.38 -51.37 5.13
C ARG A 295 -7.62 -50.13 5.59
N LYS A 296 -6.42 -49.90 5.06
CA LYS A 296 -5.60 -48.71 5.34
C LYS A 296 -6.30 -47.44 4.86
N ALA A 297 -6.90 -47.45 3.68
CA ALA A 297 -7.69 -46.32 3.17
C ALA A 297 -8.86 -46.00 4.11
N LYS A 298 -9.63 -47.01 4.58
CA LYS A 298 -10.70 -46.81 5.56
C LYS A 298 -10.19 -46.25 6.90
N GLN A 299 -9.04 -46.74 7.38
CA GLN A 299 -8.42 -46.23 8.60
C GLN A 299 -8.01 -44.76 8.45
N MET A 300 -7.39 -44.37 7.33
CA MET A 300 -7.01 -42.98 7.07
C MET A 300 -8.23 -42.05 7.04
N THR A 301 -9.32 -42.48 6.37
CA THR A 301 -10.59 -41.76 6.36
C THR A 301 -11.19 -41.60 7.76
N ALA A 302 -11.17 -42.66 8.58
CA ALA A 302 -11.66 -42.61 9.95
C ALA A 302 -10.80 -41.73 10.87
N VAL A 303 -9.48 -41.67 10.63
CA VAL A 303 -8.57 -40.76 11.34
C VAL A 303 -8.85 -39.31 10.98
N ILE A 304 -9.16 -38.99 9.72
CA ILE A 304 -9.58 -37.64 9.33
C ILE A 304 -10.91 -37.27 9.99
N GLU A 305 -11.86 -38.21 10.06
CA GLU A 305 -13.14 -37.99 10.74
C GLU A 305 -12.97 -37.74 12.24
N ASP A 306 -12.13 -38.52 12.92
CA ASP A 306 -11.77 -38.31 14.33
C ASP A 306 -11.05 -36.95 14.53
N LEU A 307 -10.13 -36.59 13.64
CA LEU A 307 -9.47 -35.27 13.68
C LEU A 307 -10.46 -34.11 13.50
N LEU A 308 -11.46 -34.24 12.63
CA LEU A 308 -12.52 -33.24 12.43
C LEU A 308 -13.49 -33.15 13.62
N GLN A 309 -13.64 -34.22 14.40
CA GLN A 309 -14.49 -34.25 15.60
C GLN A 309 -13.75 -33.78 16.87
N ARG A 310 -12.42 -33.73 16.86
CA ARG A 310 -11.62 -33.30 18.00
C ARG A 310 -11.65 -31.78 18.15
N GLU A 311 -11.95 -31.35 19.36
CA GLU A 311 -11.78 -29.97 19.82
C GLU A 311 -10.56 -29.92 20.76
N PRO A 312 -9.49 -29.16 20.46
CA PRO A 312 -9.32 -28.23 19.34
C PRO A 312 -8.78 -28.85 18.04
N LEU A 313 -9.20 -28.26 16.91
CA LEU A 313 -8.79 -28.70 15.58
C LEU A 313 -7.38 -28.20 15.22
N ASP A 314 -6.47 -29.13 14.91
CA ASP A 314 -5.16 -28.82 14.33
C ASP A 314 -5.22 -28.86 12.80
N ILE A 315 -5.35 -27.68 12.20
CA ILE A 315 -5.53 -27.48 10.75
C ILE A 315 -4.31 -27.95 9.96
N ASN A 316 -3.10 -27.77 10.50
CA ASN A 316 -1.87 -28.20 9.82
C ASN A 316 -1.80 -29.72 9.75
N ARG A 317 -2.12 -30.38 10.87
CA ARG A 317 -2.20 -31.84 10.91
C ARG A 317 -3.33 -32.37 10.03
N LEU A 318 -4.49 -31.73 10.05
CA LEU A 318 -5.62 -32.08 9.17
C LEU A 318 -5.23 -32.00 7.70
N ASN A 319 -4.67 -30.88 7.25
CA ASN A 319 -4.26 -30.68 5.85
C ASN A 319 -3.21 -31.71 5.41
N THR A 320 -2.25 -32.03 6.27
CA THR A 320 -1.23 -33.07 5.98
C THR A 320 -1.87 -34.44 5.81
N MET A 321 -2.71 -34.86 6.78
CA MET A 321 -3.40 -36.15 6.74
C MET A 321 -4.36 -36.27 5.55
N VAL A 322 -5.05 -35.19 5.18
CA VAL A 322 -5.96 -35.17 4.02
C VAL A 322 -5.17 -35.33 2.72
N ASN A 323 -4.05 -34.62 2.55
CA ASN A 323 -3.21 -34.75 1.36
C ASN A 323 -2.59 -36.16 1.25
N GLU A 324 -2.07 -36.72 2.34
CA GLU A 324 -1.55 -38.09 2.36
C GLU A 324 -2.63 -39.11 2.01
N SER A 325 -3.86 -38.91 2.51
CA SER A 325 -5.00 -39.78 2.24
C SER A 325 -5.46 -39.69 0.78
N ILE A 326 -5.48 -38.49 0.21
CA ILE A 326 -5.74 -38.24 -1.20
C ILE A 326 -4.75 -39.02 -2.06
N ASP A 327 -3.44 -38.83 -1.85
CA ASP A 327 -2.41 -39.48 -2.64
C ASP A 327 -2.49 -41.01 -2.57
N PHE A 328 -2.75 -41.55 -1.38
CA PHE A 328 -2.89 -42.99 -1.19
C PHE A 328 -4.14 -43.55 -1.88
N ILE A 329 -5.30 -42.90 -1.72
CA ILE A 329 -6.58 -43.37 -2.26
C ILE A 329 -6.60 -43.27 -3.79
N TYR A 330 -6.03 -42.21 -4.38
CA TYR A 330 -5.93 -42.10 -5.85
C TYR A 330 -4.99 -43.15 -6.45
N LYS A 331 -3.86 -43.45 -5.79
CA LYS A 331 -2.98 -44.56 -6.21
C LYS A 331 -3.71 -45.90 -6.16
N LEU A 332 -4.47 -46.14 -5.07
CA LEU A 332 -5.28 -47.35 -4.94
C LEU A 332 -6.36 -47.43 -6.03
N TYR A 333 -7.05 -46.33 -6.32
CA TYR A 333 -8.05 -46.24 -7.38
C TYR A 333 -7.46 -46.58 -8.76
N ASN A 334 -6.32 -46.01 -9.11
CA ASN A 334 -5.64 -46.30 -10.39
C ASN A 334 -5.19 -47.76 -10.46
N ASN A 335 -4.62 -48.30 -9.37
CA ASN A 335 -4.22 -49.70 -9.32
C ASN A 335 -5.42 -50.64 -9.51
N VAL A 336 -6.56 -50.35 -8.88
CA VAL A 336 -7.78 -51.14 -9.02
C VAL A 336 -8.36 -51.03 -10.43
N ASN A 337 -8.42 -49.83 -11.01
CA ASN A 337 -8.88 -49.66 -12.40
C ASN A 337 -7.98 -50.40 -13.39
N ASN A 338 -6.66 -50.39 -13.19
CA ASN A 338 -5.73 -51.16 -14.01
C ASN A 338 -6.01 -52.66 -13.92
N ILE A 339 -6.28 -53.19 -12.71
CA ILE A 339 -6.62 -54.60 -12.53
C ILE A 339 -7.94 -54.95 -13.18
N VAL A 340 -8.98 -54.13 -12.98
CA VAL A 340 -10.28 -54.32 -13.61
C VAL A 340 -10.15 -54.30 -15.12
N GLY A 341 -9.40 -53.34 -15.69
CA GLY A 341 -9.11 -53.31 -17.13
C GLY A 341 -8.36 -54.56 -17.62
N MET A 342 -7.37 -55.04 -16.87
CA MET A 342 -6.68 -56.30 -17.19
C MET A 342 -7.64 -57.49 -17.16
N VAL A 343 -8.54 -57.56 -16.17
CA VAL A 343 -9.53 -58.64 -16.05
C VAL A 343 -10.51 -58.60 -17.20
N ASP A 344 -11.05 -57.43 -17.55
CA ASP A 344 -11.95 -57.28 -18.69
C ASP A 344 -11.26 -57.68 -20.01
N MET A 345 -9.97 -57.35 -20.18
CA MET A 345 -9.18 -57.81 -21.34
C MET A 345 -8.96 -59.32 -21.35
N ILE A 346 -8.65 -59.93 -20.19
CA ILE A 346 -8.48 -61.38 -20.07
C ILE A 346 -9.81 -62.09 -20.38
N GLU A 347 -10.93 -61.64 -19.81
CA GLU A 347 -12.24 -62.24 -20.04
C GLU A 347 -12.63 -62.18 -21.52
N ASN A 348 -12.52 -61.01 -22.15
CA ASN A 348 -12.80 -60.86 -23.58
C ASN A 348 -11.83 -61.69 -24.45
N GLY A 349 -10.55 -61.73 -24.07
CA GLY A 349 -9.54 -62.53 -24.76
C GLY A 349 -9.78 -64.04 -24.65
N ILE A 350 -10.16 -64.53 -23.48
CA ILE A 350 -10.56 -65.93 -23.25
C ILE A 350 -11.83 -66.26 -24.03
N VAL A 351 -12.84 -65.39 -24.03
CA VAL A 351 -14.08 -65.58 -24.80
C VAL A 351 -13.77 -65.66 -26.30
N PHE A 352 -12.90 -64.78 -26.82
CA PHE A 352 -12.48 -64.81 -28.22
C PHE A 352 -11.71 -66.10 -28.56
N ALA A 353 -10.71 -66.45 -27.75
CA ALA A 353 -9.87 -67.62 -27.96
C ALA A 353 -10.64 -68.94 -27.78
N ASN A 354 -11.66 -68.98 -26.92
CA ASN A 354 -12.53 -70.14 -26.72
C ASN A 354 -13.23 -70.60 -28.01
N LYS A 355 -13.45 -69.70 -28.99
CA LYS A 355 -14.01 -70.06 -30.31
C LYS A 355 -13.11 -71.03 -31.08
N TYR A 356 -11.80 -71.00 -30.85
CA TYR A 356 -10.80 -71.81 -31.56
C TYR A 356 -10.26 -72.97 -30.72
N ARG A 357 -10.75 -73.13 -29.49
CA ARG A 357 -10.31 -74.13 -28.51
C ARG A 357 -10.36 -75.56 -29.05
N SER A 358 -11.42 -75.90 -29.77
CA SER A 358 -11.58 -77.25 -30.36
C SER A 358 -10.82 -77.45 -31.68
N SER A 359 -10.26 -76.39 -32.26
CA SER A 359 -9.60 -76.43 -33.58
C SER A 359 -8.07 -76.48 -33.46
N ILE A 360 -7.50 -76.00 -32.36
CA ILE A 360 -6.04 -75.88 -32.17
C ILE A 360 -5.67 -76.28 -30.73
N ASP A 361 -5.01 -77.43 -30.56
CA ASP A 361 -4.60 -77.95 -29.24
C ASP A 361 -3.66 -77.00 -28.47
N PHE A 362 -2.83 -76.22 -29.19
CA PHE A 362 -1.97 -75.21 -28.59
C PHE A 362 -2.75 -74.12 -27.84
N VAL A 363 -3.92 -73.72 -28.36
CA VAL A 363 -4.78 -72.69 -27.75
C VAL A 363 -5.42 -73.22 -26.47
N ASP A 364 -5.81 -74.49 -26.43
CA ASP A 364 -6.39 -75.12 -25.23
C ASP A 364 -5.39 -75.18 -24.07
N HIS A 365 -4.12 -75.51 -24.35
CA HIS A 365 -3.07 -75.53 -23.33
C HIS A 365 -2.77 -74.13 -22.78
N GLU A 366 -2.63 -73.11 -23.65
CA GLU A 366 -2.36 -71.73 -23.23
C GLU A 366 -3.54 -71.10 -22.47
N LEU A 367 -4.78 -71.40 -22.87
CA LEU A 367 -5.97 -70.96 -22.14
C LEU A 367 -6.07 -71.61 -20.76
N THR A 368 -5.82 -72.91 -20.66
CA THR A 368 -5.81 -73.61 -19.36
C THR A 368 -4.76 -73.04 -18.42
N ARG A 369 -3.58 -72.67 -18.95
CA ARG A 369 -2.51 -72.02 -18.19
C ARG A 369 -2.90 -70.60 -17.76
N SER A 370 -3.58 -69.84 -18.62
CA SER A 370 -4.10 -68.52 -18.26
C SER A 370 -5.21 -68.59 -17.22
N GLU A 371 -6.18 -69.51 -17.36
CA GLU A 371 -7.25 -69.74 -16.38
C GLU A 371 -6.68 -70.10 -15.00
N LEU A 372 -5.62 -70.91 -14.95
CA LEU A 372 -4.93 -71.25 -13.69
C LEU A 372 -4.22 -70.03 -13.08
N SER A 373 -3.52 -69.25 -13.90
CA SER A 373 -2.85 -68.01 -13.47
C SER A 373 -3.85 -66.94 -12.99
N PHE A 374 -5.00 -66.85 -13.64
CA PHE A 374 -6.13 -66.00 -13.25
C PHE A 374 -6.70 -66.41 -11.90
N ARG A 375 -6.88 -67.72 -11.65
CA ARG A 375 -7.33 -68.24 -10.35
C ARG A 375 -6.30 -68.01 -9.24
N ASN A 376 -5.01 -68.02 -9.57
CA ASN A 376 -3.93 -67.74 -8.62
C ASN A 376 -3.76 -66.24 -8.32
N GLY A 377 -4.47 -65.34 -9.02
CA GLY A 377 -4.40 -63.89 -8.82
C GLY A 377 -3.24 -63.20 -9.55
N GLU A 378 -2.55 -63.89 -10.46
CA GLU A 378 -1.45 -63.37 -11.28
C GLU A 378 -1.99 -62.76 -12.59
N TYR A 379 -2.77 -61.69 -12.47
CA TYR A 379 -3.50 -61.09 -13.60
C TYR A 379 -2.58 -60.60 -14.73
N THR A 380 -1.40 -60.06 -14.42
CA THR A 380 -0.43 -59.61 -15.43
C THR A 380 0.11 -60.78 -16.26
N GLN A 381 0.40 -61.90 -15.61
CA GLN A 381 0.88 -63.11 -16.28
C GLN A 381 -0.23 -63.74 -17.12
N ALA A 382 -1.45 -63.85 -16.57
CA ALA A 382 -2.62 -64.35 -17.28
C ALA A 382 -2.91 -63.54 -18.56
N LEU A 383 -2.84 -62.20 -18.49
CA LEU A 383 -3.00 -61.33 -19.65
C LEU A 383 -1.91 -61.58 -20.70
N SER A 384 -0.63 -61.67 -20.30
CA SER A 384 0.47 -61.91 -21.23
C SER A 384 0.33 -63.24 -21.99
N ILE A 385 -0.16 -64.28 -21.31
CA ILE A 385 -0.39 -65.61 -21.89
C ILE A 385 -1.55 -65.56 -22.90
N VAL A 386 -2.63 -64.85 -22.57
CA VAL A 386 -3.79 -64.66 -23.47
C VAL A 386 -3.41 -63.85 -24.69
N LEU A 387 -2.66 -62.76 -24.51
CA LEU A 387 -2.17 -61.94 -25.62
C LEU A 387 -1.25 -62.74 -26.54
N ALA A 388 -0.29 -63.48 -25.98
CA ALA A 388 0.61 -64.33 -26.77
C ALA A 388 -0.12 -65.45 -27.53
N ALA A 389 -1.23 -65.95 -26.99
CA ALA A 389 -2.07 -66.94 -27.66
C ALA A 389 -2.86 -66.33 -28.83
N ILE A 390 -3.39 -65.10 -28.65
CA ILE A 390 -4.13 -64.38 -29.70
C ILE A 390 -3.20 -63.91 -30.82
N GLU A 391 -2.01 -63.38 -30.51
CA GLU A 391 -1.01 -62.96 -31.50
C GLU A 391 -0.58 -64.10 -32.43
N LYS A 392 -0.42 -65.31 -31.88
CA LYS A 392 -0.10 -66.52 -32.65
C LYS A 392 -1.24 -67.00 -33.53
N LEU A 393 -2.49 -66.66 -33.18
CA LEU A 393 -3.69 -67.05 -33.91
C LEU A 393 -3.96 -66.11 -35.10
N HIS A 394 -3.79 -64.80 -34.91
CA HIS A 394 -3.86 -63.78 -35.98
C HIS A 394 -2.95 -62.57 -35.69
N PRO A 395 -1.87 -62.35 -36.46
CA PRO A 395 -0.99 -61.19 -36.31
C PRO A 395 -1.67 -59.84 -36.63
N GLU A 396 -2.65 -59.82 -37.54
CA GLU A 396 -3.30 -58.58 -38.02
C GLU A 396 -4.44 -58.08 -37.12
N THR A 397 -5.08 -58.93 -36.31
CA THR A 397 -6.25 -58.55 -35.49
C THR A 397 -5.86 -57.90 -34.16
N PHE A 398 -4.59 -57.97 -33.79
CA PHE A 398 -4.03 -57.41 -32.56
C PHE A 398 -4.07 -55.87 -32.54
N GLU A 399 -3.80 -55.21 -33.68
CA GLU A 399 -3.82 -53.75 -33.77
C GLU A 399 -5.24 -53.17 -33.63
N ASP A 400 -6.27 -53.84 -34.13
CA ASP A 400 -7.66 -53.38 -34.05
C ASP A 400 -8.23 -53.51 -32.63
N LEU A 401 -7.87 -54.58 -31.90
CA LEU A 401 -8.31 -54.82 -30.51
C LEU A 401 -7.65 -53.85 -29.52
N ILE A 402 -6.43 -53.37 -29.81
CA ILE A 402 -5.76 -52.30 -29.06
C ILE A 402 -6.39 -50.93 -29.39
N ARG A 403 -6.71 -50.67 -30.67
CA ARG A 403 -7.33 -49.41 -31.10
C ARG A 403 -8.75 -49.22 -30.56
N GLU A 404 -9.55 -50.28 -30.47
CA GLU A 404 -10.90 -50.19 -29.86
C GLU A 404 -10.82 -49.91 -28.35
N ASN A 405 -9.88 -50.54 -27.64
CA ASN A 405 -9.70 -50.31 -26.20
C ASN A 405 -9.10 -48.94 -25.86
N ALA A 406 -8.23 -48.40 -26.72
CA ALA A 406 -7.74 -47.03 -26.57
C ALA A 406 -8.89 -46.00 -26.65
N LYS A 407 -9.94 -46.29 -27.44
CA LYS A 407 -11.13 -45.43 -27.55
C LYS A 407 -12.05 -45.54 -26.33
N SER A 408 -12.28 -46.75 -25.80
CA SER A 408 -13.13 -46.94 -24.61
C SER A 408 -12.48 -46.44 -23.32
N ALA A 409 -11.15 -46.41 -23.22
CA ALA A 409 -10.43 -45.74 -22.13
C ALA A 409 -10.57 -44.20 -22.17
N THR A 410 -10.73 -43.59 -23.35
CA THR A 410 -10.93 -42.14 -23.50
C THR A 410 -12.39 -41.69 -23.38
N SER A 411 -13.37 -42.58 -23.55
CA SER A 411 -14.80 -42.24 -23.47
C SER A 411 -15.40 -42.34 -22.05
N GLY A 412 -14.60 -42.73 -21.06
CA GLY A 412 -15.01 -42.84 -19.64
C GLY A 412 -14.48 -41.73 -18.73
N GLY A 413 -13.99 -40.62 -19.29
CA GLY A 413 -13.54 -39.43 -18.56
C GLY A 413 -14.67 -38.49 -18.16
#